data_AF-A0A1R4F218-F1
#
_entry.id   AF-A0A1R4F218-F1
#
_cell.length_a   1.000
_cell.length_b   1.000
_cell.length_c   1.000
_cell.angle_alpha   90.00
_cell.angle_beta   90.00
_cell.angle_gamma   90.00
#
_symmetry.space_group_name_H-M   'P 1'
#
loop_
_entity.id
_entity.type
_entity.pdbx_description
1 polymer ?
#
loop_
_entity_poly.entity_id
_entity_poly.type
_entity_poly.pdbx_seq_one_letter_code
_entity_poly.pdbx_strand_id
1 'polypeptide(L)' 'MMAAHDEHNKLATDFVMKVGKGTRTYSEVCVVLETIILGAMRLLVGIYGLRPSTASGLVEAAVQSAVERFTAPSDKEGGE' A
#
# COMPACT_ATOMS: atom_id res chain seq x y z
N MET A 1 -17.25 8.78 13.99
CA MET A 1 -16.24 7.74 13.71
C MET A 1 -16.00 7.80 12.20
N MET A 2 -14.79 8.14 11.73
CA MET A 2 -14.50 8.09 10.29
C MET A 2 -14.59 6.64 9.83
N ALA A 3 -15.14 6.40 8.63
CA ALA A 3 -15.14 5.06 8.07
C ALA A 3 -13.69 4.62 7.82
N ALA A 4 -13.38 3.34 8.04
CA ALA A 4 -12.04 2.79 7.85
C ALA A 4 -11.49 3.05 6.43
N HIS A 5 -12.39 3.14 5.45
CA HIS A 5 -12.07 3.50 4.07
C HIS A 5 -11.56 4.95 3.92
N ASP A 6 -12.17 5.90 4.62
CA ASP A 6 -11.79 7.32 4.53
C ASP A 6 -10.44 7.57 5.20
N GLU A 7 -10.19 6.91 6.33
CA GLU A 7 -8.88 6.96 6.99
C GLU A 7 -7.79 6.29 6.14
N HIS A 8 -8.09 5.15 5.51
CA HIS A 8 -7.17 4.50 4.57
C HIS A 8 -6.77 5.43 3.41
N ASN A 9 -7.73 6.09 2.78
CA ASN A 9 -7.47 6.99 1.65
C ASN A 9 -6.68 8.23 2.06
N LYS A 10 -6.97 8.77 3.25
CA LYS A 10 -6.21 9.88 3.83
C LYS A 10 -4.75 9.48 4.09
N LEU A 11 -4.52 8.34 4.76
CA LEU A 11 -3.17 7.84 5.04
C LEU A 11 -2.39 7.54 3.77
N ALA A 12 -3.04 6.96 2.75
CA ALA A 12 -2.42 6.74 1.45
C ALA A 12 -2.02 8.05 0.78
N THR A 13 -2.89 9.07 0.83
CA THR A 13 -2.61 10.40 0.29
C THR A 13 -1.45 11.06 1.02
N ASP A 14 -1.46 11.06 2.35
CA ASP A 14 -0.40 11.65 3.17
C ASP A 14 0.95 10.96 2.92
N PHE A 15 0.94 9.64 2.78
CA PHE A 15 2.11 8.85 2.44
C PHE A 15 2.68 9.25 1.08
N VAL A 16 1.85 9.29 0.03
CA VAL A 16 2.25 9.70 -1.32
C VAL A 16 2.78 11.14 -1.32
N MET A 17 2.12 12.05 -0.64
CA MET A 17 2.55 13.45 -0.58
C MET A 17 3.88 13.63 0.17
N LYS A 18 4.12 12.84 1.22
CA LYS A 18 5.35 12.91 2.01
C LYS A 18 6.53 12.26 1.29
N VAL A 19 6.30 11.10 0.67
CA VAL A 19 7.37 10.32 0.04
C VAL A 19 7.61 10.77 -1.40
N GLY A 20 6.55 11.03 -2.16
CA GLY A 20 6.61 11.43 -3.57
C GLY A 20 7.23 12.81 -3.83
N LYS A 21 7.23 13.73 -2.84
CA LYS A 21 7.87 15.06 -3.00
C LYS A 21 9.38 14.99 -3.26
N GLY A 22 10.04 13.90 -2.86
CA GLY A 22 11.48 13.71 -3.04
C GLY A 22 11.85 12.82 -4.23
N THR A 23 10.89 12.14 -4.85
CA THR A 23 11.12 11.08 -5.84
C THR A 23 10.99 11.67 -7.25
N ARG A 24 12.07 11.67 -8.04
CA ARG A 24 12.11 12.29 -9.37
C ARG A 24 12.42 11.32 -10.49
N THR A 25 13.01 10.18 -10.16
CA THR A 25 13.48 9.18 -11.12
C THR A 25 12.85 7.82 -10.85
N TYR A 26 12.82 6.98 -11.89
CA TYR A 26 12.26 5.63 -11.78
C TYR A 26 12.97 4.79 -10.71
N SER A 27 14.29 4.87 -10.60
CA SER A 27 15.06 4.14 -9.58
C SER A 27 14.72 4.59 -8.16
N GLU A 28 14.51 5.89 -7.94
CA GLU A 28 14.06 6.40 -6.64
C GLU A 28 12.64 5.89 -6.29
N VAL A 29 11.76 5.75 -7.29
CA VAL A 29 10.43 5.14 -7.10
C VAL A 29 10.57 3.67 -6.70
N CYS A 30 11.46 2.91 -7.32
CA CYS A 30 11.72 1.52 -6.93
C CYS A 30 12.18 1.41 -5.47
N VAL A 31 13.11 2.28 -5.03
CA VAL A 31 13.57 2.31 -3.62
C VAL A 31 12.42 2.62 -2.66
N VAL A 32 11.52 3.53 -3.03
CA VAL A 32 10.32 3.83 -2.24
C VAL A 32 9.42 2.59 -2.13
N LEU A 33 9.16 1.90 -3.23
CA LEU A 33 8.34 0.68 -3.24
C LEU A 33 8.95 -0.42 -2.37
N GLU A 34 10.26 -0.68 -2.50
CA GLU A 34 10.97 -1.63 -1.65
C GLU A 34 10.89 -1.25 -0.16
N THR A 35 11.01 0.04 0.14
CA THR A 35 10.91 0.56 1.51
C THR A 35 9.52 0.31 2.10
N ILE A 36 8.44 0.50 1.32
CA ILE A 36 7.06 0.21 1.75
C ILE A 36 6.90 -1.26 2.08
N ILE A 37 7.34 -2.13 1.15
CA ILE A 37 7.22 -3.58 1.28
C ILE A 37 7.99 -4.07 2.51
N LEU A 38 9.25 -3.65 2.67
CA LEU A 38 10.07 -4.00 3.82
C LEU A 38 9.49 -3.45 5.12
N GLY A 39 9.00 -2.21 5.10
CA GLY A 39 8.33 -1.58 6.24
C GLY A 39 7.10 -2.35 6.71
N ALA A 40 6.25 -2.78 5.78
CA ALA A 40 5.07 -3.59 6.08
C ALA A 40 5.44 -4.92 6.76
N MET A 41 6.46 -5.63 6.24
CA MET A 41 6.95 -6.86 6.88
C MET A 41 7.50 -6.59 8.29
N ARG A 42 8.26 -5.50 8.47
CA ARG A 42 8.79 -5.11 9.79
C ARG A 42 7.70 -4.78 10.79
N LEU A 43 6.61 -4.13 10.37
CA LEU A 43 5.45 -3.86 11.23
C LEU A 43 4.78 -5.17 11.65
N LEU A 44 4.55 -6.09 10.72
CA LEU A 44 3.95 -7.40 11.01
C LEU A 44 4.79 -8.23 11.98
N VAL A 45 6.11 -8.26 11.78
CA VAL A 45 7.03 -8.95 12.69
C VAL A 45 7.09 -8.24 14.05
N GLY A 46 7.21 -6.90 14.07
CA GLY A 46 7.42 -6.13 15.29
C GLY A 46 6.19 -6.01 16.19
N ILE A 47 5.02 -5.78 15.61
CA ILE A 47 3.77 -5.59 16.37
C ILE A 47 3.17 -6.94 16.77
N TYR A 48 3.17 -7.92 15.85
CA TYR A 48 2.44 -9.18 16.02
C TYR A 48 3.35 -10.39 16.27
N GLY A 49 4.67 -10.20 16.29
CA GLY A 49 5.62 -11.29 16.54
C GLY A 49 5.63 -12.36 15.44
N LEU A 50 5.17 -12.05 14.23
CA LEU A 50 5.10 -13.02 13.14
C LEU A 50 6.48 -13.47 12.70
N ARG A 51 6.59 -14.72 12.24
CA ARG A 51 7.79 -15.17 11.53
C ARG A 51 7.93 -14.41 10.21
N PRO A 52 9.15 -14.09 9.75
CA PRO A 52 9.36 -13.37 8.50
C PRO A 52 8.66 -14.01 7.29
N SER A 53 8.65 -15.34 7.18
CA SER A 53 7.95 -16.07 6.10
C SER A 53 6.43 -15.93 6.14
N THR A 54 5.85 -15.80 7.33
CA THR A 54 4.41 -15.53 7.48
C THR A 54 4.11 -14.08 7.12
N ALA A 55 4.95 -13.14 7.56
CA ALA A 55 4.82 -11.73 7.23
C ALA A 55 4.93 -11.48 5.71
N SER A 56 5.84 -12.17 5.01
CA SER A 56 5.97 -12.02 3.56
C SER A 56 4.72 -12.47 2.82
N GLY A 57 4.15 -13.63 3.16
CA GLY A 57 2.91 -14.11 2.54
C GLY A 57 1.70 -13.18 2.78
N LEU A 58 1.61 -12.55 3.95
CA LEU A 58 0.56 -11.55 4.22
C LEU A 58 0.74 -10.27 3.39
N VAL A 59 1.98 -9.83 3.18
CA VAL A 59 2.26 -8.67 2.31
C VAL A 59 1.91 -8.99 0.86
N GLU A 60 2.25 -10.18 0.36
CA GLU A 60 1.87 -10.62 -1.00
C GLU A 60 0.34 -10.62 -1.18
N ALA A 61 -0.40 -11.17 -0.22
CA ALA A 61 -1.87 -11.16 -0.25
C ALA A 61 -2.43 -9.73 -0.25
N ALA A 62 -1.85 -8.83 0.55
CA ALA A 62 -2.25 -7.42 0.59
C ALA A 62 -1.98 -6.70 -0.73
N VAL A 63 -0.84 -6.97 -1.38
CA VAL A 63 -0.52 -6.43 -2.72
C VAL A 63 -1.53 -6.92 -3.75
N GLN A 64 -1.84 -8.23 -3.77
CA GLN A 64 -2.83 -8.79 -4.68
C GLN A 64 -4.20 -8.11 -4.51
N SER A 65 -4.68 -7.95 -3.26
CA SER A 65 -5.93 -7.24 -2.99
C SER A 65 -5.88 -5.75 -3.40
N ALA A 66 -4.72 -5.09 -3.28
CA ALA A 66 -4.56 -3.71 -3.72
C ALA A 66 -4.61 -3.60 -5.25
N VAL A 67 -4.00 -4.53 -5.97
CA VAL A 67 -4.05 -4.62 -7.44
C VAL A 67 -5.48 -4.82 -7.91
N GLU A 68 -6.22 -5.77 -7.32
CA GLU A 68 -7.62 -6.01 -7.65
C GLU A 68 -8.48 -4.75 -7.54
N ARG A 69 -8.28 -3.95 -6.48
CA ARG A 69 -8.97 -2.65 -6.30
C ARG A 69 -8.53 -1.61 -7.31
N PHE A 70 -7.25 -1.57 -7.66
CA PHE A 70 -6.70 -0.60 -8.60
C PHE A 70 -7.16 -0.86 -10.04
N THR A 71 -7.29 -2.14 -10.42
CA THR A 71 -7.72 -2.55 -11.76
C THR A 71 -9.22 -2.74 -11.90
N ALA A 72 -9.97 -2.68 -10.80
CA ALA A 72 -11.42 -2.79 -10.85
C ALA A 72 -12.01 -1.65 -11.70
N PRO A 73 -12.94 -1.94 -12.63
CA PRO A 73 -13.59 -0.89 -13.40
C PRO A 73 -14.33 0.05 -12.46
N SER A 74 -14.10 1.36 -12.61
CA SER A 74 -14.86 2.35 -11.87
C SER A 74 -16.30 2.35 -12.38
N ASP A 75 -17.29 2.15 -11.52
CA ASP A 75 -18.74 2.17 -11.81
C ASP A 75 -19.29 3.52 -12.36
N LYS A 76 -18.44 4.38 -12.93
CA LYS A 76 -18.80 5.68 -13.52
C LYS A 76 -18.85 5.69 -15.05
N GLU A 77 -18.68 4.54 -15.72
CA GLU A 77 -18.79 4.42 -17.18
C GLU A 77 -19.85 3.37 -17.57
N GLY A 78 -21.08 3.55 -17.07
CA GLY A 78 -22.22 2.65 -17.35
C GLY A 78 -23.56 3.38 -17.45
N GLY A 79 -23.57 4.64 -17.86
CA GLY A 79 -24.78 5.40 -18.17
C GLY A 79 -24.83 5.72 -19.66
N GLU A 80 -25.20 4.74 -20.48
CA GLU A 80 -25.79 4.96 -21.80
C GLU A 80 -27.31 5.13 -21.68
#